data_AF-W4Q1X1-F1
#
_entry.id   AF-W4Q1X1-F1
#
_cell.length_a   1.000
_cell.length_b   1.000
_cell.length_c   1.000
_cell.angle_alpha   90.00
_cell.angle_beta   90.00
_cell.angle_gamma   90.00
#
_symmetry.space_group_name_H-M   'P 1'
#
loop_
_entity.id
_entity.type
_entity.pdbx_description
1 polymer ?
#
loop_
_entity_poly.entity_id
_entity_poly.type
_entity_poly.pdbx_seq_one_letter_code
_entity_poly.pdbx_strand_id
1 'polypeptide(L)' 'MIEKFRGGPVGLDTISATIGEEPDTIEDVYEPYLLQIGFIQRTPRGRVVSPACYEHFKLEVPNQ' A
#
# COMPACT_ATOMS: atom_id res chain seq x y z
N MET A 1 5.23 1.10 -2.58
CA MET A 1 4.09 0.65 -3.41
C MET A 1 3.83 1.55 -4.61
N ILE A 2 3.82 2.87 -4.44
CA ILE A 2 3.64 3.82 -5.54
C ILE A 2 4.74 3.69 -6.61
N GLU A 3 6.01 3.82 -6.23
CA GLU A 3 7.12 3.78 -7.19
C GLU A 3 7.35 2.39 -7.79
N LYS A 4 7.37 1.36 -6.92
CA LYS A 4 7.71 -0.02 -7.32
C LYS A 4 6.58 -0.77 -8.02
N PHE A 5 5.32 -0.45 -7.73
CA PHE A 5 4.15 -1.23 -8.19
C PHE A 5 3.03 -0.37 -8.79
N ARG A 6 3.30 0.93 -9.03
CA ARG A 6 2.33 1.89 -9.60
C ARG A 6 0.99 1.95 -8.84
N GLY A 7 1.05 1.70 -7.54
CA GLY A 7 -0.10 1.65 -6.62
C GLY A 7 -1.12 0.54 -6.86
N GLY A 8 -0.85 -0.40 -7.77
CA GLY A 8 -1.70 -1.56 -8.02
C GLY A 8 -1.67 -2.59 -6.88
N PRO A 9 -2.45 -3.69 -7.00
CA PRO A 9 -2.61 -4.67 -5.95
C PRO A 9 -1.32 -5.49 -5.74
N VAL A 10 -0.74 -5.36 -4.55
CA VAL A 10 0.48 -6.09 -4.14
C VAL A 10 0.17 -6.99 -2.94
N GLY A 11 0.61 -8.25 -2.99
CA GLY A 11 0.48 -9.18 -1.87
C GLY A 11 1.31 -8.74 -0.66
N LEU A 12 0.88 -9.12 0.55
CA LEU A 12 1.61 -8.80 1.79
C LEU A 12 3.03 -9.33 1.75
N ASP A 13 3.20 -10.58 1.31
CA ASP A 13 4.51 -11.24 1.20
C ASP A 13 5.46 -10.51 0.24
N THR A 14 4.92 -9.90 -0.80
CA THR A 14 5.73 -9.11 -1.74
C THR A 14 6.12 -7.77 -1.13
N ILE A 15 5.22 -7.14 -0.37
CA ILE A 15 5.52 -5.90 0.36
C ILE A 15 6.58 -6.18 1.42
N SER A 16 6.40 -7.23 2.21
CA SER A 16 7.30 -7.65 3.29
C SER A 16 8.70 -7.97 2.77
N ALA A 17 8.81 -8.77 1.71
CA ALA A 17 10.08 -9.07 1.07
C ALA A 17 10.78 -7.82 0.50
N THR A 18 10.00 -6.81 0.07
CA THR A 18 10.54 -5.57 -0.51
C THR A 18 11.10 -4.62 0.54
N ILE A 19 10.54 -4.63 1.76
CA ILE A 19 10.96 -3.75 2.86
C ILE A 19 11.85 -4.46 3.89
N GLY A 20 11.93 -5.80 3.85
CA GLY A 20 12.74 -6.61 4.76
C GLY A 20 12.13 -6.80 6.15
N GLU A 21 10.80 -6.67 6.25
CA GLU A 21 10.05 -6.80 7.50
C GLU A 21 9.18 -8.07 7.49
N GLU A 22 8.73 -8.51 8.66
CA GLU A 22 7.78 -9.62 8.75
C GLU A 22 6.38 -9.21 8.26
N PRO A 23 5.68 -10.06 7.49
CA PRO A 23 4.30 -9.81 7.05
C PRO A 23 3.36 -9.37 8.17
N ASP A 24 3.40 -10.08 9.30
CA ASP A 24 2.53 -9.85 10.45
C ASP A 24 2.79 -8.48 11.08
N THR A 25 4.05 -8.05 11.12
CA THR A 25 4.39 -6.70 11.62
C THR A 25 3.76 -5.62 10.73
N ILE A 26 3.79 -5.80 9.40
CA ILE A 26 3.12 -4.88 8.47
C ILE A 26 1.62 -4.84 8.71
N GLU A 27 1.00 -6.02 8.83
CA GLU A 27 -0.43 -6.17 8.99
C GLU A 27 -0.96 -5.64 10.34
N ASP A 28 -0.25 -5.90 11.43
CA ASP A 28 -0.72 -5.61 12.78
C ASP A 28 -0.29 -4.21 13.27
N VAL A 29 0.84 -3.69 12.77
CA VAL A 29 1.39 -2.41 13.24
C VAL A 29 1.12 -1.28 12.25
N TYR A 30 1.38 -1.50 10.95
CA TYR A 30 1.37 -0.41 9.97
C TYR A 30 0.03 -0.26 9.27
N GLU A 31 -0.56 -1.35 8.81
CA GLU A 31 -1.83 -1.30 8.06
C GLU A 31 -2.99 -0.66 8.82
N PRO A 32 -3.19 -0.85 10.15
CA PRO A 32 -4.35 -0.27 10.83
C PRO A 32 -4.39 1.25 10.68
N TYR A 33 -3.25 1.92 10.82
CA TYR A 33 -3.15 3.36 10.64
C TYR A 33 -3.36 3.77 9.18
N LEU A 34 -2.70 3.10 8.24
CA LEU A 34 -2.77 3.41 6.81
C LEU A 34 -4.17 3.19 6.23
N LEU A 35 -4.89 2.17 6.72
CA LEU A 35 -6.29 1.91 6.39
C LEU A 35 -7.20 3.00 6.99
N GLN A 36 -6.96 3.40 8.24
CA GLN A 36 -7.76 4.42 8.93
C GLN A 36 -7.69 5.78 8.23
N ILE A 37 -6.50 6.21 7.80
CA ILE A 37 -6.33 7.47 7.04
C ILE A 37 -6.68 7.30 5.55
N GLY A 38 -7.08 6.09 5.14
CA GLY A 38 -7.52 5.78 3.79
C GLY A 38 -6.40 5.82 2.76
N PHE A 39 -5.14 5.57 3.11
CA PHE A 39 -4.00 5.58 2.19
C PHE A 39 -3.79 4.26 1.45
N ILE A 40 -4.21 3.15 2.06
CA ILE A 40 -4.20 1.83 1.44
C ILE A 40 -5.59 1.20 1.54
N GLN A 41 -5.87 0.24 0.66
CA GLN A 41 -7.10 -0.55 0.67
C GLN A 41 -6.75 -2.02 0.50
N ARG A 42 -7.40 -2.90 1.29
CA ARG A 42 -7.29 -4.36 1.14
C ARG A 42 -8.24 -4.82 0.03
N THR A 43 -7.73 -5.63 -0.89
CA THR A 43 -8.52 -6.30 -1.92
C THR A 43 -8.16 -7.79 -1.96
N PRO A 44 -9.00 -8.68 -2.54
CA PRO A 44 -8.65 -10.08 -2.72
C PRO A 44 -7.37 -10.32 -3.53
N ARG A 45 -6.96 -9.34 -4.35
CA ARG A 45 -5.74 -9.39 -5.18
C ARG A 45 -4.50 -8.83 -4.48
N GLY A 46 -4.65 -8.21 -3.32
CA GLY A 46 -3.56 -7.52 -2.60
C GLY A 46 -3.95 -6.14 -2.09
N ARG A 47 -2.96 -5.38 -1.61
CA ARG A 47 -3.10 -4.02 -1.12
C ARG A 47 -2.95 -3.04 -2.27
N VAL A 48 -3.85 -2.08 -2.36
CA VAL A 48 -3.87 -1.02 -3.39
C VAL A 48 -3.66 0.32 -2.70
N VAL A 49 -2.90 1.20 -3.33
CA VAL A 49 -2.71 2.58 -2.84
C VAL A 49 -3.91 3.41 -3.27
N SER A 50 -4.50 4.15 -2.33
CA SER A 50 -5.63 5.02 -2.63
C SER A 50 -5.19 6.33 -3.31
N PRO A 51 -6.12 7.03 -3.99
CA PRO A 51 -5.87 8.38 -4.50
C PRO A 51 -5.42 9.37 -3.42
N ALA A 52 -5.96 9.26 -2.19
CA ALA A 52 -5.60 10.14 -1.08
C ALA A 52 -4.11 10.05 -0.70
N CYS A 53 -3.50 8.86 -0.84
CA CYS A 53 -2.08 8.69 -0.63
C CYS A 53 -1.26 9.41 -1.72
N TYR A 54 -1.66 9.31 -2.99
CA TYR A 54 -1.02 10.04 -4.08
C TYR A 54 -1.09 11.56 -3.87
N GLU A 55 -2.25 12.07 -3.48
CA GLU A 55 -2.44 13.49 -3.16
C GLU A 55 -1.55 13.94 -2.00
N HIS A 56 -1.44 13.13 -0.94
CA HIS A 56 -0.59 13.42 0.21
C HIS A 56 0.89 13.54 -0.18
N PHE A 57 1.37 12.66 -1.06
CA PHE A 57 2.74 12.69 -1.57
C PHE A 57 2.94 13.66 -2.75
N LYS A 58 1.90 14.40 -3.16
CA LYS A 58 1.90 15.29 -4.34
C LYS A 58 2.35 14.58 -5.62
N LEU A 59 1.95 13.32 -5.76
CA LEU A 59 2.22 12.50 -6.93
C LEU A 59 0.98 12.46 -7.83
N GLU A 60 1.19 12.44 -9.13
CA GLU A 60 0.09 12.22 -10.08
C GLU A 60 -0.44 10.79 -9.90
N VAL A 61 -1.77 10.68 -9.74
CA VAL A 61 -2.44 9.39 -9.78
C VAL A 61 -2.21 8.83 -11.19
N PRO A 62 -1.64 7.61 -11.34
CA PRO A 62 -1.46 7.02 -12.65
C PRO A 62 -2.83 6.93 -13.34
N ASN A 63 -3.00 7.61 -14.48
CA ASN A 63 -4.15 7.39 -15.34
C ASN A 63 -4.12 5.91 -15.74
N GLN A 64 -5.11 5.13 -15.28
CA GLN A 64 -5.27 3.72 -15.62
C GLN A 64 -5.43 3.50 -17.12
#